data_AF-A0A1I0IS81-F1
#
_entry.id   AF-A0A1I0IS81-F1
#
_cell.length_a   1.000
_cell.length_b   1.000
_cell.length_c   1.000
_cell.angle_alpha   90.00
_cell.angle_beta   90.00
_cell.angle_gamma   90.00
#
_symmetry.space_group_name_H-M   'P 1'
#
loop_
_entity.id
_entity.type
_entity.pdbx_description
1 polymer ?
#
loop_
_entity_poly.entity_id
_entity_poly.type
_entity_poly.pdbx_seq_one_letter_code
_entity_poly.pdbx_strand_id
1 'polypeptide(L)'
;MTRVDAAVPGHPTRRTPLLRLAAVPVVALAVLLGSAACSGDRAEQATPATGATIPQAGTTSGAPTQPTVTDRSAGEESGGAGAVATDAPRPEDTDVVLSFAVWDPATSSVQASGYVSPLVEDGGTCTLDLTQGDRTVSVSSAALADATTTACTDLVVPGEDLAAGTWVLQLHYASDTAEGTSGALSVEVPA
;
A
#
# COMPACT_ATOMS: atom_id res chain seq x y z
N MET A 1 7.83 -10.96 54.08
CA MET A 1 9.03 -11.33 53.30
C MET A 1 8.70 -12.58 52.49
N THR A 2 8.19 -12.41 51.27
CA THR A 2 7.94 -13.54 50.36
C THR A 2 8.27 -13.04 48.96
N ARG A 3 9.43 -13.49 48.46
CA ARG A 3 9.95 -13.21 47.13
C ARG A 3 9.20 -14.13 46.17
N VAL A 4 8.44 -13.57 45.23
CA VAL A 4 7.86 -14.32 44.12
C VAL A 4 8.84 -14.17 42.95
N ASP A 5 9.54 -15.27 42.63
CA ASP A 5 10.37 -15.38 41.44
C ASP A 5 9.49 -15.29 40.19
N ALA A 6 9.73 -14.26 39.38
CA ALA A 6 9.10 -14.11 38.07
C ALA A 6 9.76 -15.07 37.07
N ALA A 7 8.99 -16.05 36.61
CA ALA A 7 9.36 -16.90 35.50
C ALA A 7 9.48 -16.08 34.21
N VAL A 8 10.66 -16.12 33.59
CA VAL A 8 10.93 -15.60 32.25
C VAL A 8 10.22 -16.51 31.23
N PRO A 9 9.26 -16.02 30.41
CA PRO A 9 8.76 -16.80 29.29
C PRO A 9 9.84 -16.87 28.20
N GLY A 10 10.29 -18.10 27.92
CA GLY A 10 11.27 -18.40 26.90
C GLY A 10 10.82 -17.96 25.51
N HIS A 11 11.74 -17.41 24.74
CA HIS A 11 11.54 -17.11 23.32
C HIS A 11 11.19 -18.40 22.56
N PRO A 12 10.12 -18.43 21.75
CA PRO A 12 9.89 -19.53 20.84
C PRO A 12 11.00 -19.55 19.78
N THR A 13 11.82 -20.60 19.82
CA THR A 13 12.77 -20.99 18.78
C THR A 13 12.07 -21.05 17.43
N ARG A 14 12.40 -20.14 16.51
CA ARG A 14 12.04 -20.21 15.08
C ARG A 14 12.59 -21.52 14.51
N ARG A 15 11.71 -22.49 14.28
CA ARG A 15 12.00 -23.69 13.51
C ARG A 15 11.95 -23.30 12.03
N THR A 16 13.11 -23.20 11.41
CA THR A 16 13.28 -23.01 9.97
C THR A 16 12.71 -24.22 9.22
N PRO A 17 11.64 -24.11 8.42
CA PRO A 17 11.23 -25.21 7.56
C PRO A 17 12.25 -25.33 6.42
N LEU A 18 12.92 -26.48 6.39
CA LEU A 18 13.84 -26.92 5.37
C LEU A 18 13.20 -26.82 3.98
N LEU A 19 13.86 -26.03 3.13
CA LEU A 19 13.74 -25.94 1.69
C LEU A 19 13.67 -27.36 1.09
N ARG A 20 12.48 -27.83 0.71
CA ARG A 20 12.34 -29.01 -0.14
C ARG A 20 12.37 -28.55 -1.59
N LEU A 21 13.57 -28.62 -2.18
CA LEU A 21 13.76 -28.69 -3.62
C LEU A 21 12.94 -29.87 -4.16
N ALA A 22 11.83 -29.57 -4.83
CA ALA A 22 11.16 -30.51 -5.71
C ALA A 22 11.46 -30.08 -7.15
N ALA A 23 12.31 -30.86 -7.80
CA ALA A 23 12.61 -30.76 -9.23
C ALA A 23 11.34 -31.06 -10.03
N VAL A 24 10.94 -30.15 -10.93
CA VAL A 24 9.87 -30.37 -11.91
C VAL A 24 10.51 -30.41 -13.31
N PRO A 25 10.21 -31.44 -14.12
CA PRO A 25 10.94 -31.74 -15.35
C PRO A 25 10.63 -30.77 -16.49
N VAL A 26 11.68 -30.46 -17.24
CA VAL A 26 11.64 -29.82 -18.57
C VAL A 26 10.90 -30.76 -19.53
N VAL A 27 9.67 -30.42 -19.87
CA VAL A 27 8.96 -31.02 -21.01
C VAL A 27 9.07 -30.06 -22.18
N ALA A 28 10.01 -30.36 -23.08
CA ALA A 28 10.08 -29.77 -24.39
C ALA A 28 8.95 -30.36 -25.26
N LEU A 29 8.04 -29.51 -25.74
CA LEU A 29 7.22 -29.84 -26.89
C LEU A 29 7.27 -28.69 -27.90
N ALA A 30 7.73 -29.05 -29.09
CA ALA A 30 7.97 -28.17 -30.22
C ALA A 30 6.78 -28.18 -31.19
N VAL A 31 6.70 -27.11 -31.99
CA VAL A 31 6.00 -26.96 -33.29
C VAL A 31 4.48 -26.74 -33.16
N LEU A 32 3.93 -25.60 -33.58
CA LEU A 32 3.70 -25.23 -34.98
C LEU A 32 3.69 -23.70 -35.21
N LEU A 33 4.45 -23.28 -36.22
CA LEU A 33 4.33 -22.00 -36.90
C LEU A 33 3.02 -21.96 -37.73
N GLY A 34 2.26 -20.86 -37.65
CA GLY A 34 1.34 -20.50 -38.73
C GLY A 34 0.08 -19.74 -38.30
N SER A 35 0.11 -18.42 -38.36
CA SER A 35 -0.95 -17.55 -38.89
C SER A 35 -0.43 -16.10 -38.84
N ALA A 36 -0.03 -15.54 -39.98
CA ALA A 36 -0.89 -14.81 -40.92
C ALA A 36 -1.19 -13.39 -40.42
N ALA A 37 -0.53 -12.46 -41.09
CA ALA A 37 -0.63 -11.02 -40.98
C ALA A 37 -2.07 -10.51 -40.96
N CYS A 38 -2.41 -9.74 -39.94
CA CYS A 38 -3.39 -8.67 -40.03
C CYS A 38 -2.66 -7.38 -39.65
N SER A 39 -2.21 -6.67 -40.68
CA SER A 39 -1.84 -5.26 -40.58
C SER A 39 -3.09 -4.48 -40.18
N GLY A 40 -3.21 -4.17 -38.89
CA GLY A 40 -4.20 -3.23 -38.38
C GLY A 40 -3.61 -1.82 -38.41
N ASP A 41 -4.16 -1.00 -39.29
CA ASP A 41 -3.88 0.42 -39.50
C ASP A 41 -3.53 1.19 -38.23
N ARG A 42 -2.33 1.79 -38.23
CA ARG A 42 -2.00 2.93 -37.36
C ARG A 42 -2.87 4.10 -37.81
N ALA A 43 -3.99 4.31 -37.15
CA ALA A 43 -4.65 5.61 -37.14
C ALA A 43 -3.78 6.56 -36.31
N GLU A 44 -2.83 7.19 -37.00
CA GLU A 44 -2.11 8.38 -36.55
C GLU A 44 -3.12 9.54 -36.45
N GLN A 45 -3.82 9.62 -35.31
CA GLN A 45 -4.54 10.83 -34.95
C GLN A 45 -3.56 11.77 -34.25
N ALA A 46 -2.90 12.58 -35.06
CA ALA A 46 -2.25 13.80 -34.62
C ALA A 46 -3.34 14.75 -34.07
N THR A 47 -3.45 14.82 -32.75
CA THR A 47 -4.21 15.89 -32.10
C THR A 47 -3.42 17.20 -32.27
N PRO A 48 -4.01 18.26 -32.85
CA PRO A 48 -3.35 19.56 -32.89
C PRO A 48 -3.18 20.07 -31.47
N ALA A 49 -1.93 20.38 -31.11
CA ALA A 49 -1.58 21.13 -29.93
C ALA A 49 -2.13 22.56 -30.07
N THR A 50 -3.30 22.81 -29.47
CA THR A 50 -3.77 24.17 -29.24
C THR A 50 -2.89 24.80 -28.17
N GLY A 51 -1.91 25.58 -28.62
CA GLY A 51 -1.08 26.43 -27.77
C GLY A 51 -1.94 27.47 -27.07
N ALA A 52 -2.24 27.24 -25.80
CA ALA A 52 -2.73 28.27 -24.91
C ALA A 52 -1.53 29.06 -24.38
N THR A 53 -1.31 30.24 -24.96
CA THR A 53 -0.41 31.27 -24.41
C THR A 53 -0.90 31.64 -23.00
N ILE A 54 -0.16 31.21 -21.98
CA ILE A 54 -0.38 31.68 -20.60
C ILE A 54 0.29 33.05 -20.46
N PRO A 55 -0.43 34.11 -20.01
CA PRO A 55 0.19 35.39 -19.68
C PRO A 55 1.15 35.23 -18.48
N GLN A 56 2.41 35.62 -18.67
CA GLN A 56 3.40 35.75 -17.60
C GLN A 56 2.94 36.82 -16.60
N ALA A 57 2.47 36.39 -15.42
CA ALA A 57 2.33 37.26 -14.27
C ALA A 57 3.71 37.60 -13.72
N GLY A 58 3.97 38.90 -13.56
CA GLY A 58 5.29 39.46 -13.27
C GLY A 58 5.90 39.00 -11.95
N THR A 59 7.22 38.85 -11.98
CA THR A 59 8.10 38.78 -10.81
C THR A 59 8.05 40.09 -10.02
N THR A 60 7.40 40.07 -8.86
CA THR A 60 7.65 41.06 -7.80
C THR A 60 8.75 40.52 -6.90
N SER A 61 9.95 41.05 -7.09
CA SER A 61 11.10 40.82 -6.20
C SER A 61 10.90 41.65 -4.92
N GLY A 62 10.38 41.02 -3.87
CA GLY A 62 10.34 41.58 -2.52
C GLY A 62 11.67 41.35 -1.83
N ALA A 63 12.34 42.43 -1.41
CA ALA A 63 13.59 42.37 -0.66
C ALA A 63 13.39 41.68 0.70
N PRO A 64 14.24 40.72 1.11
CA PRO A 64 14.20 40.19 2.45
C PRO A 64 14.77 41.19 3.45
N THR A 65 13.93 41.68 4.35
CA THR A 65 14.38 42.34 5.60
C THR A 65 15.00 41.27 6.49
N GLN A 66 16.30 41.41 6.73
CA GLN A 66 17.09 40.52 7.57
C GLN A 66 16.75 40.79 9.05
N PRO A 67 16.26 39.81 9.84
CA PRO A 67 16.19 39.95 11.28
C PRO A 67 17.60 39.86 11.87
N THR A 68 17.98 40.87 12.65
CA THR A 68 19.18 40.84 13.50
C THR A 68 18.98 39.77 14.57
N VAL A 69 19.69 38.65 14.45
CA VAL A 69 19.74 37.63 15.50
C VAL A 69 20.77 38.05 16.54
N THR A 70 20.27 38.42 17.72
CA THR A 70 21.06 38.71 18.91
C THR A 70 21.73 37.45 19.44
N ASP A 71 22.95 37.66 19.92
CA ASP A 71 23.98 36.73 20.31
C ASP A 71 23.59 35.69 21.38
N ARG A 72 23.99 34.46 21.07
CA ARG A 72 24.43 33.33 21.91
C ARG A 72 24.40 33.54 23.44
N SER A 73 23.52 32.78 24.11
CA SER A 73 23.79 32.27 25.45
C SER A 73 23.92 30.75 25.39
N ALA A 74 25.15 30.29 25.56
CA ALA A 74 25.46 28.89 25.84
C ALA A 74 25.06 28.60 27.29
N GLY A 75 23.98 27.84 27.45
CA GLY A 75 23.70 27.11 28.68
C GLY A 75 24.12 25.66 28.46
N GLU A 76 25.29 25.31 28.97
CA GLU A 76 25.70 23.91 29.14
C GLU A 76 24.84 23.29 30.25
N GLU A 77 23.89 22.44 29.88
CA GLU A 77 23.30 21.48 30.82
C GLU A 77 23.54 20.08 30.30
N SER A 78 24.59 19.47 30.86
CA SER A 78 24.91 18.05 30.75
C SER A 78 23.83 17.23 31.48
N GLY A 79 22.73 16.99 30.80
CA GLY A 79 21.71 16.00 31.15
C GLY A 79 21.90 14.74 30.32
N GLY A 80 22.01 13.59 30.97
CA GLY A 80 22.47 12.33 30.38
C GLY A 80 21.84 11.97 29.03
N ALA A 81 22.69 11.42 28.14
CA ALA A 81 22.28 10.83 26.88
C ALA A 81 21.45 9.55 27.12
N GLY A 82 20.21 9.72 27.58
CA GLY A 82 19.16 8.76 27.31
C GLY A 82 18.93 8.74 25.80
N ALA A 83 18.73 7.56 25.22
CA ALA A 83 18.39 7.43 23.82
C ALA A 83 17.15 8.28 23.53
N VAL A 84 17.34 9.40 22.83
CA VAL A 84 16.23 10.17 22.28
C VAL A 84 15.61 9.34 21.16
N ALA A 85 14.28 9.27 21.12
CA ALA A 85 13.60 8.69 19.98
C ALA A 85 13.94 9.53 18.75
N THR A 86 14.73 8.97 17.83
CA THR A 86 15.13 9.60 16.56
C THR A 86 14.16 9.25 15.42
N ASP A 87 13.03 8.63 15.73
CA ASP A 87 12.04 8.27 14.73
C ASP A 87 11.37 9.51 14.13
N ALA A 88 10.98 9.42 12.87
CA ALA A 88 10.27 10.50 12.22
C ALA A 88 8.87 10.67 12.86
N PRO A 89 8.32 11.90 12.92
CA PRO A 89 6.95 12.10 13.40
C PRO A 89 5.94 11.30 12.57
N ARG A 90 5.16 10.43 13.24
CA ARG A 90 4.01 9.72 12.66
C ARG A 90 2.84 10.70 12.47
N PRO A 91 2.06 10.61 11.38
CA PRO A 91 0.78 11.31 11.29
C PRO A 91 -0.17 10.83 12.39
N GLU A 92 -0.66 11.75 13.22
CA GLU A 92 -1.57 11.43 14.35
C GLU A 92 -2.91 10.85 13.86
N ASP A 93 -3.36 11.25 12.67
CA ASP A 93 -4.60 10.78 12.03
C ASP A 93 -4.30 10.18 10.66
N THR A 94 -4.23 8.84 10.59
CA THR A 94 -4.11 8.09 9.33
C THR A 94 -5.47 7.49 8.99
N ASP A 95 -6.12 8.00 7.94
CA ASP A 95 -7.40 7.49 7.44
C ASP A 95 -7.16 6.49 6.31
N VAL A 96 -7.67 5.27 6.47
CA VAL A 96 -7.61 4.21 5.46
C VAL A 96 -9.00 4.04 4.87
N VAL A 97 -9.10 4.22 3.56
CA VAL A 97 -10.39 4.18 2.87
C VAL A 97 -10.38 3.05 1.86
N LEU A 98 -11.32 2.11 2.00
CA LEU A 98 -11.65 1.16 0.95
C LEU A 98 -12.65 1.83 0.00
N SER A 99 -12.16 2.34 -1.12
CA SER A 99 -12.94 3.18 -2.05
C SER A 99 -13.99 2.38 -2.82
N PHE A 100 -13.66 1.15 -3.20
CA PHE A 100 -14.62 0.23 -3.81
C PHE A 100 -14.24 -1.22 -3.57
N ALA A 101 -15.26 -2.08 -3.67
CA ALA A 101 -15.13 -3.53 -3.76
C ALA A 101 -16.28 -4.06 -4.65
N VAL A 102 -15.96 -4.88 -5.66
CA VAL A 102 -16.95 -5.36 -6.63
C VAL A 102 -16.59 -6.76 -7.11
N TRP A 103 -17.62 -7.58 -7.37
CA TRP A 103 -17.46 -8.81 -8.13
C TRP A 103 -17.41 -8.49 -9.63
N ASP A 104 -16.34 -8.90 -10.29
CA ASP A 104 -16.21 -8.84 -11.74
C ASP A 104 -16.53 -10.20 -12.38
N PRO A 105 -17.65 -10.34 -13.12
CA PRO A 105 -18.02 -11.59 -13.77
C PRO A 105 -17.11 -11.96 -14.95
N ALA A 106 -16.39 -11.00 -15.55
CA ALA A 106 -15.52 -11.29 -16.70
C ALA A 106 -14.27 -12.05 -16.27
N THR A 107 -13.74 -11.72 -15.09
CA THR A 107 -12.56 -12.38 -14.50
C THR A 107 -12.91 -13.38 -13.41
N SER A 108 -14.18 -13.44 -12.99
CA SER A 108 -14.65 -14.26 -11.87
C SER A 108 -13.83 -14.00 -10.60
N SER A 109 -13.70 -12.72 -10.24
CA SER A 109 -12.89 -12.28 -9.10
C SER A 109 -13.55 -11.12 -8.35
N VAL A 110 -13.18 -10.94 -7.09
CA VAL A 110 -13.46 -9.70 -6.37
C VAL A 110 -12.31 -8.74 -6.62
N GLN A 111 -12.62 -7.54 -7.10
CA GLN A 111 -11.67 -6.44 -7.29
C GLN A 111 -11.95 -5.33 -6.28
N ALA A 112 -10.89 -4.82 -5.68
CA ALA A 112 -11.00 -3.72 -4.72
C ALA A 112 -9.82 -2.75 -4.85
N SER A 113 -10.02 -1.53 -4.37
CA SER A 113 -8.96 -0.53 -4.27
C SER A 113 -9.31 0.48 -3.19
N GLY A 114 -8.27 1.08 -2.63
CA GLY A 114 -8.38 2.08 -1.58
C GLY A 114 -7.20 3.03 -1.56
N TYR A 115 -7.17 3.88 -0.54
CA TYR A 115 -6.06 4.81 -0.30
C TYR A 115 -5.91 5.13 1.18
N VAL A 116 -4.78 5.74 1.51
CA VAL A 116 -4.45 6.25 2.83
C VAL A 116 -4.21 7.74 2.75
N SER A 117 -4.80 8.51 3.66
CA SER A 117 -4.71 9.97 3.71
C SER A 117 -4.46 10.43 5.15
N PRO A 118 -3.73 11.54 5.38
CA PRO A 118 -3.03 12.41 4.42
C PRO A 118 -1.60 11.93 4.09
N LEU A 119 -1.35 10.63 4.19
CA LEU A 119 -0.02 10.03 4.06
C LEU A 119 0.40 9.86 2.59
N VAL A 120 1.62 10.25 2.25
CA VAL A 120 2.23 10.00 0.93
C VAL A 120 3.56 9.28 1.14
N GLU A 121 3.59 7.98 0.88
CA GLU A 121 4.83 7.21 0.96
C GLU A 121 4.83 5.99 0.02
N ASP A 122 6.03 5.51 -0.27
CA ASP A 122 6.26 4.21 -0.88
C ASP A 122 6.72 3.22 0.20
N GLY A 123 6.41 1.93 0.01
CA GLY A 123 6.97 0.87 0.86
C GLY A 123 6.08 0.44 2.04
N GLY A 124 4.83 0.90 2.08
CA GLY A 124 3.79 0.28 2.91
C GLY A 124 3.22 -1.00 2.30
N THR A 125 2.42 -1.72 3.08
CA THR A 125 1.66 -2.89 2.63
C THR A 125 0.17 -2.66 2.83
N CYS A 126 -0.60 -2.89 1.77
CA CYS A 126 -2.05 -2.92 1.81
C CYS A 126 -2.50 -4.39 1.90
N THR A 127 -3.38 -4.72 2.84
CA THR A 127 -3.96 -6.07 2.98
C THR A 127 -5.48 -5.97 2.97
N LEU A 128 -6.13 -6.69 2.07
CA LEU A 128 -7.58 -6.79 2.00
C LEU A 128 -8.02 -8.11 2.62
N ASP A 129 -8.81 -8.03 3.68
CA ASP A 129 -9.44 -9.19 4.31
C ASP A 129 -10.89 -9.29 3.87
N LEU A 130 -11.28 -10.45 3.35
CA LEU A 130 -12.66 -10.81 3.03
C LEU A 130 -13.12 -11.84 4.04
N THR A 131 -14.25 -11.58 4.69
CA THR A 131 -14.81 -12.45 5.72
C THR A 131 -16.23 -12.90 5.39
N GLN A 132 -16.51 -14.18 5.59
CA GLN A 132 -17.85 -14.78 5.49
C GLN A 132 -18.00 -15.83 6.59
N GLY A 133 -18.75 -15.51 7.65
CA GLY A 133 -18.86 -16.36 8.83
C GLY A 133 -17.49 -16.59 9.47
N ASP A 134 -17.05 -17.85 9.55
CA ASP A 134 -15.74 -18.24 10.12
C ASP A 134 -14.61 -18.29 9.07
N ARG A 135 -14.89 -17.94 7.81
CA ARG A 135 -13.90 -17.96 6.72
C ARG A 135 -13.32 -16.58 6.52
N THR A 136 -12.00 -16.53 6.38
CA THR A 136 -11.26 -15.33 5.98
C THR A 136 -10.35 -15.66 4.81
N VAL A 137 -10.39 -14.84 3.77
CA VAL A 137 -9.45 -14.86 2.64
C VAL A 137 -8.77 -13.50 2.59
N SER A 138 -7.44 -13.49 2.45
CA SER A 138 -6.63 -12.27 2.49
C SER A 138 -5.73 -12.18 1.27
N VAL A 139 -5.63 -10.99 0.70
CA VAL A 139 -4.64 -10.65 -0.35
C VAL A 139 -3.90 -9.39 0.04
N SER A 140 -2.64 -9.27 -0.36
CA SER A 140 -1.83 -8.08 -0.10
C SER A 140 -1.22 -7.52 -1.37
N SER A 141 -1.05 -6.20 -1.40
CA SER A 141 -0.32 -5.47 -2.44
C SER A 141 0.64 -4.46 -1.81
N ALA A 142 1.63 -4.01 -2.58
CA ALA A 142 2.48 -2.91 -2.18
C ALA A 142 1.69 -1.60 -2.22
N ALA A 143 1.88 -0.76 -1.22
CA ALA A 143 1.35 0.59 -1.22
C ALA A 143 2.27 1.53 -1.99
N LEU A 144 1.68 2.46 -2.75
CA LEU A 144 2.40 3.34 -3.67
C LEU A 144 2.08 4.80 -3.38
N ALA A 145 3.09 5.67 -3.39
CA ALA A 145 2.86 7.11 -3.25
C ALA A 145 2.04 7.64 -4.44
N ASP A 146 0.97 8.39 -4.17
CA ASP A 146 0.12 9.00 -5.19
C ASP A 146 -0.20 10.46 -4.83
N ALA A 147 0.68 11.37 -5.25
CA ALA A 147 0.61 12.84 -5.17
C ALA A 147 0.26 13.45 -3.80
N THR A 148 -0.91 13.15 -3.27
CA THR A 148 -1.47 13.63 -1.99
C THR A 148 -1.92 12.50 -1.05
N THR A 149 -1.92 11.25 -1.50
CA THR A 149 -2.30 10.06 -0.73
C THR A 149 -1.33 8.91 -0.99
N THR A 150 -1.53 7.78 -0.32
CA THR A 150 -0.88 6.51 -0.63
C THR A 150 -1.92 5.56 -1.18
N ALA A 151 -1.70 5.04 -2.38
CA ALA A 151 -2.65 4.19 -3.08
C ALA A 151 -2.50 2.72 -2.69
N CYS A 152 -3.63 2.04 -2.50
CA CYS A 152 -3.74 0.61 -2.30
C CYS A 152 -4.48 -0.01 -3.49
N THR A 153 -3.73 -0.31 -4.56
CA THR A 153 -4.25 -0.88 -5.82
C THR A 153 -4.01 -2.38 -5.93
N ASP A 154 -4.51 -2.99 -7.00
CA ASP A 154 -4.23 -4.38 -7.40
C ASP A 154 -4.61 -5.44 -6.35
N LEU A 155 -5.66 -5.15 -5.57
CA LEU A 155 -6.23 -6.09 -4.62
C LEU A 155 -7.29 -6.93 -5.34
N VAL A 156 -6.90 -8.12 -5.80
CA VAL A 156 -7.74 -9.04 -6.55
C VAL A 156 -7.78 -10.38 -5.84
N VAL A 157 -8.99 -10.88 -5.56
CA VAL A 157 -9.21 -12.20 -4.97
C VAL A 157 -9.93 -13.10 -5.98
N PRO A 158 -9.31 -14.20 -6.42
CA PRO A 158 -9.95 -15.17 -7.31
C PRO A 158 -11.23 -15.73 -6.71
N GLY A 159 -12.28 -15.87 -7.52
CA GLY A 159 -13.55 -16.42 -7.07
C GLY A 159 -13.48 -17.88 -6.63
N GLU A 160 -12.48 -18.63 -7.10
CA GLU A 160 -12.23 -20.02 -6.69
C GLU A 160 -11.80 -20.17 -5.22
N ASP A 161 -11.28 -19.10 -4.62
CA ASP A 161 -10.96 -19.03 -3.19
C ASP A 161 -12.18 -18.64 -2.34
N LEU A 162 -13.27 -18.23 -2.98
CA LEU A 162 -14.48 -17.71 -2.34
C LEU A 162 -15.64 -18.69 -2.51
N ALA A 163 -16.48 -18.78 -1.48
CA ALA A 163 -17.79 -19.40 -1.61
C ALA A 163 -18.82 -18.35 -2.05
N ALA A 164 -19.89 -18.82 -2.70
CA ALA A 164 -21.03 -17.98 -3.04
C ALA A 164 -21.65 -17.33 -1.79
N GLY A 165 -22.26 -16.16 -1.98
CA GLY A 165 -22.93 -15.36 -0.95
C GLY A 165 -22.19 -14.08 -0.62
N THR A 166 -22.64 -13.41 0.45
CA THR A 166 -22.12 -12.11 0.85
C THR A 166 -20.82 -12.24 1.63
N TRP A 167 -19.83 -11.42 1.26
CA TRP A 167 -18.56 -11.26 1.95
C TRP A 167 -18.42 -9.83 2.47
N VAL A 168 -17.82 -9.68 3.65
CA VAL A 168 -17.48 -8.38 4.25
C VAL A 168 -15.99 -8.13 4.11
N LEU A 169 -15.63 -6.99 3.54
CA LEU A 169 -14.26 -6.61 3.22
C LEU A 169 -13.77 -5.47 4.12
N GLN A 170 -12.52 -5.55 4.55
CA GLN A 170 -11.80 -4.46 5.20
C GLN A 170 -10.40 -4.34 4.61
N LEU A 171 -9.96 -3.11 4.39
CA LEU A 171 -8.62 -2.78 3.95
C LEU A 171 -7.78 -2.39 5.16
N HIS A 172 -6.62 -3.00 5.27
CA HIS A 172 -5.62 -2.72 6.28
C HIS A 172 -4.39 -2.12 5.62
N TYR A 173 -3.81 -1.11 6.27
CA TYR A 173 -2.56 -0.51 5.87
C TYR A 173 -1.54 -0.64 7.00
N ALA A 174 -0.29 -0.95 6.66
CA ALA A 174 0.82 -0.90 7.59
C ALA A 174 2.12 -0.50 6.88
N SER A 175 2.88 0.37 7.52
CA SER A 175 4.26 0.73 7.20
C SER A 175 5.05 0.94 8.50
N ASP A 176 6.31 1.37 8.38
CA ASP A 176 7.11 1.76 9.54
C ASP A 176 6.53 3.00 10.24
N THR A 177 5.91 3.91 9.47
CA THR A 177 5.49 5.23 9.94
C THR A 177 4.02 5.30 10.30
N ALA A 178 3.15 4.45 9.74
CA ALA A 178 1.71 4.54 9.92
C ALA A 178 1.01 3.17 9.78
N GLU A 179 -0.17 3.07 10.38
CA GLU A 179 -1.05 1.91 10.26
C GLU A 179 -2.52 2.36 10.33
N GLY A 180 -3.42 1.57 9.77
CA GLY A 180 -4.85 1.86 9.84
C GLY A 180 -5.71 0.76 9.26
N THR A 181 -7.02 0.90 9.44
CA THR A 181 -8.03 -0.04 8.93
C THR A 181 -9.24 0.74 8.45
N SER A 182 -9.78 0.35 7.29
CA SER A 182 -10.95 0.99 6.72
C SER A 182 -12.25 0.62 7.42
N GLY A 183 -13.30 1.36 7.10
CA GLY A 183 -14.66 0.86 7.26
C GLY A 183 -14.89 -0.41 6.44
N ALA A 184 -15.94 -1.16 6.79
CA ALA A 184 -16.32 -2.37 6.10
C ALA A 184 -17.18 -2.10 4.86
N LEU A 185 -16.93 -2.84 3.78
CA LEU A 185 -17.81 -2.91 2.60
C LEU A 185 -18.27 -4.35 2.39
N SER A 186 -19.34 -4.54 1.63
CA SER A 186 -19.84 -5.88 1.32
C SER A 186 -19.91 -6.12 -0.18
N VAL A 187 -19.60 -7.33 -0.60
CA VAL A 187 -19.73 -7.79 -1.99
C VAL A 187 -20.51 -9.11 -2.02
N GLU A 188 -21.35 -9.29 -3.04
CA GLU A 188 -22.04 -10.56 -3.29
C GLU A 188 -21.26 -11.37 -4.31
N VAL A 189 -20.90 -12.60 -3.96
CA VAL A 189 -20.28 -13.57 -4.87
C VAL A 189 -21.37 -14.49 -5.43
N PRO A 190 -21.59 -14.55 -6.75
CA PRO A 190 -22.59 -15.45 -7.35
C PRO A 190 -22.30 -16.93 -7.11
N ALA A 191 -23.36 -17.75 -7.17
CA ALA A 191 -23.29 -19.21 -7.12
C ALA A 191 -22.95 -19.84 -8.47
#